data_AF-A0AAV6CIT8-F1
#
_entry.id   AF-A0AAV6CIT8-F1
#
_cell.length_a   1.000
_cell.length_b   1.000
_cell.length_c   1.000
_cell.angle_alpha   90.00
_cell.angle_beta   90.00
_cell.angle_gamma   90.00
#
_symmetry.space_group_name_H-M   'P 1'
#
loop_
_entity.id
_entity.type
_entity.pdbx_description
1 polymer ?
#
loop_
_entity_poly.entity_id
_entity_poly.type
_entity_poly.pdbx_seq_one_letter_code
_entity_poly.pdbx_strand_id
1 'polypeptide(L)'
;MKRLTRWLQCLALFATVLLPALAADKPTIVLISGEYEYKSAQTLPEFKKYLEANFPVNCIYLQRPAATNEQTIPGLEALEKADLVVLFSRRMTLPEAELARFKAYVKSGKPIVGIRTASHSFENWKEFDAEVLGGNYGRHLQKDLKTTVTIAPQAGQHPILEGVAGFVSNGSLYRNSPLKSGTTPLLIGKISSGDTHPVAWTFQPNGARVFYTSLGHQDDFKEESFRRLLVNGIFWALNAPQRIQLDPGVKRVGVDLFEKVWRANRPVLLDVRTPEEFAAGHIPGATNIDIRGKDFASKIKALDPTKEYLVYCAGGVRSAKACEQMEKLKFTNVLDLGPGFNGWSQAGKPVEK
;
A
#
# COMPACT_ATOMS: atom_id res chain seq x y z
N MET A 1 -6.94 -47.37 63.59
CA MET A 1 -7.69 -47.03 62.36
C MET A 1 -7.30 -45.62 61.90
N LYS A 2 -6.71 -45.50 60.70
CA LYS A 2 -6.84 -44.39 59.70
C LYS A 2 -6.66 -42.94 60.24
N ARG A 3 -5.66 -42.13 59.87
CA ARG A 3 -5.17 -41.72 58.53
C ARG A 3 -3.82 -40.99 58.66
N LEU A 4 -2.86 -41.35 57.81
CA LEU A 4 -1.66 -40.57 57.50
C LEU A 4 -1.94 -39.82 56.19
N THR A 5 -1.92 -38.49 56.18
CA THR A 5 -2.17 -37.69 54.97
C THR A 5 -0.83 -37.20 54.40
N ARG A 6 -0.36 -37.84 53.34
CA ARG A 6 0.78 -37.41 52.51
C ARG A 6 0.36 -36.18 51.70
N TRP A 7 1.13 -35.10 51.80
CA TRP A 7 1.07 -33.98 50.86
C TRP A 7 1.93 -34.33 49.64
N LEU A 8 1.31 -34.56 48.48
CA LEU A 8 2.00 -34.55 47.19
C LEU A 8 1.99 -33.11 46.66
N GLN A 9 3.15 -32.49 46.56
CA GLN A 9 3.33 -31.29 45.75
C GLN A 9 3.48 -31.73 44.28
N CYS A 10 2.44 -31.52 43.48
CA CYS A 10 2.53 -31.62 42.03
C CYS A 10 3.20 -30.35 41.49
N LEU A 11 4.51 -30.43 41.22
CA LEU A 11 5.18 -29.48 40.33
C LEU A 11 4.74 -29.76 38.89
N ALA A 12 3.77 -28.99 38.40
CA ALA A 12 3.45 -28.94 36.98
C ALA A 12 4.52 -28.10 36.27
N LEU A 13 5.48 -28.76 35.62
CA LEU A 13 6.34 -28.13 34.62
C LEU A 13 5.47 -27.74 33.41
N PHE A 14 5.11 -26.47 33.31
CA PHE A 14 4.61 -25.90 32.06
C PHE A 14 5.79 -25.78 31.08
N ALA A 15 5.99 -26.80 30.26
CA ALA A 15 6.80 -26.66 29.06
C ALA A 15 6.02 -25.80 28.06
N THR A 16 6.35 -24.51 27.98
CA THR A 16 5.88 -23.62 26.91
C THR A 16 6.51 -24.09 25.60
N VAL A 17 5.76 -24.89 24.84
CA VAL A 17 6.07 -25.17 23.45
C VAL A 17 5.85 -23.86 22.69
N LEU A 18 6.94 -23.17 22.34
CA LEU A 18 6.94 -22.09 21.38
C LEU A 18 6.58 -22.69 20.01
N LEU A 19 5.29 -22.68 19.69
CA LEU A 19 4.85 -22.88 18.31
C LEU A 19 5.41 -21.72 17.47
N PRO A 20 6.08 -21.98 16.34
CA PRO A 20 6.42 -20.91 15.42
C PRO A 20 5.11 -20.24 14.98
N ALA A 21 5.04 -18.92 15.07
CA ALA A 21 3.94 -18.17 14.48
C ALA A 21 3.88 -18.55 12.99
N LEU A 22 2.76 -19.15 12.56
CA LEU A 22 2.50 -19.31 11.14
C LEU A 22 2.57 -17.92 10.52
N ALA A 23 3.47 -17.73 9.55
CA ALA A 23 3.49 -16.50 8.76
C ALA A 23 2.07 -16.31 8.19
N ALA A 24 1.43 -15.19 8.51
CA ALA A 24 0.09 -14.90 7.99
C ALA A 24 0.12 -14.95 6.46
N ASP A 25 -0.85 -15.66 5.87
CA ASP A 25 -0.95 -15.77 4.42
C ASP A 25 -1.08 -14.37 3.80
N LYS A 26 -0.30 -14.12 2.75
CA LYS A 26 -0.30 -12.83 2.05
C LYS A 26 -1.65 -12.63 1.37
N PRO A 27 -2.32 -11.47 1.52
CA PRO A 27 -3.58 -11.22 0.83
C PRO A 27 -3.39 -11.28 -0.69
N THR A 28 -4.33 -11.93 -1.36
CA THR A 28 -4.37 -12.06 -2.81
C THR A 28 -5.17 -10.91 -3.42
N ILE A 29 -4.48 -10.06 -4.18
CA ILE A 29 -5.06 -8.92 -4.91
C ILE A 29 -5.21 -9.30 -6.38
N VAL A 30 -6.44 -9.26 -6.89
CA VAL A 30 -6.71 -9.45 -8.33
C VAL A 30 -6.81 -8.09 -9.01
N LEU A 31 -5.89 -7.79 -9.93
CA LEU A 31 -5.88 -6.57 -10.74
C LEU A 31 -6.51 -6.87 -12.10
N ILE A 32 -7.62 -6.19 -12.42
CA ILE A 32 -8.37 -6.40 -13.66
C ILE A 32 -8.21 -5.18 -14.57
N SER A 33 -7.53 -5.39 -15.69
CA SER A 33 -7.39 -4.45 -16.80
C SER A 33 -8.45 -4.73 -17.86
N GLY A 34 -9.50 -3.93 -17.92
CA GLY A 34 -10.62 -4.10 -18.86
C GLY A 34 -10.88 -2.90 -19.77
N GLU A 35 -9.93 -1.97 -19.88
CA GLU A 35 -10.06 -0.77 -20.69
C GLU A 35 -8.82 -0.52 -21.56
N TYR A 36 -9.01 0.24 -22.65
CA TYR A 36 -7.94 0.51 -23.64
C TYR A 36 -7.57 1.99 -23.77
N GLU A 37 -8.36 2.90 -23.21
CA GLU A 37 -8.23 4.36 -23.41
C GLU A 37 -7.12 4.96 -22.55
N TYR A 38 -6.99 4.48 -21.31
CA TYR A 38 -6.06 4.96 -20.30
C TYR A 38 -4.91 3.98 -20.05
N LYS A 39 -4.79 2.96 -20.92
CA LYS A 39 -3.68 2.00 -20.95
C LYS A 39 -3.48 1.26 -19.63
N SER A 40 -4.56 0.83 -18.99
CA SER A 40 -4.56 -0.08 -17.83
C SER A 40 -3.71 -1.33 -18.07
N ALA A 41 -3.66 -1.82 -19.31
CA ALA A 41 -2.80 -2.93 -19.71
C ALA A 41 -1.29 -2.65 -19.61
N GLN A 42 -0.89 -1.39 -19.46
CA GLN A 42 0.49 -0.97 -19.21
C GLN A 42 0.67 -0.60 -17.73
N THR A 43 -0.25 0.19 -17.17
CA THR A 43 -0.09 0.74 -15.81
C THR A 43 -0.32 -0.29 -14.71
N LEU A 44 -1.28 -1.22 -14.86
CA LEU A 44 -1.57 -2.22 -13.83
C LEU A 44 -0.46 -3.29 -13.69
N PRO A 45 0.17 -3.80 -14.77
CA PRO A 45 1.34 -4.67 -14.63
C PRO A 45 2.53 -4.01 -13.92
N GLU A 46 2.80 -2.74 -14.20
CA GLU A 46 3.84 -1.98 -13.48
C GLU A 46 3.47 -1.77 -12.02
N PHE A 47 2.22 -1.40 -11.74
CA PHE A 47 1.73 -1.24 -10.38
C PHE A 47 1.73 -2.55 -9.60
N LYS A 48 1.42 -3.69 -10.24
CA LYS A 48 1.58 -5.04 -9.68
C LYS A 48 3.03 -5.28 -9.21
N LYS A 49 4.01 -5.05 -10.09
CA LYS A 49 5.44 -5.21 -9.76
C LYS A 49 5.80 -4.33 -8.56
N TYR A 50 5.32 -3.10 -8.54
CA TYR A 50 5.52 -2.20 -7.41
C TYR A 50 4.89 -2.74 -6.11
N LEU A 51 3.65 -3.22 -6.14
CA LEU A 51 2.99 -3.79 -4.96
C LEU A 51 3.76 -4.99 -4.38
N GLU A 52 4.12 -5.97 -5.23
CA GLU A 52 4.83 -7.18 -4.79
C GLU A 52 6.26 -6.90 -4.33
N ALA A 53 6.92 -5.88 -4.89
CA ALA A 53 8.27 -5.48 -4.49
C ALA A 53 8.28 -4.71 -3.15
N ASN A 54 7.19 -4.04 -2.78
CA ASN A 54 7.16 -3.15 -1.62
C ASN A 54 6.28 -3.67 -0.47
N PHE A 55 5.39 -4.63 -0.70
CA PHE A 55 4.43 -5.07 0.31
C PHE A 55 4.24 -6.59 0.31
N PRO A 56 3.85 -7.19 1.46
CA PRO A 56 3.65 -8.63 1.59
C PRO A 56 2.32 -9.09 0.99
N VAL A 57 2.13 -8.89 -0.32
CA VAL A 57 0.91 -9.26 -1.06
C VAL A 57 1.21 -10.29 -2.15
N ASN A 58 0.19 -11.01 -2.58
CA ASN A 58 0.21 -11.82 -3.80
C ASN A 58 -0.68 -11.14 -4.84
N CYS A 59 -0.19 -10.89 -6.05
CA CYS A 59 -1.00 -10.23 -7.07
C CYS A 59 -1.27 -11.17 -8.26
N ILE A 60 -2.53 -11.21 -8.71
CA ILE A 60 -2.95 -11.87 -9.95
C ILE A 60 -3.39 -10.77 -10.92
N TYR A 61 -2.82 -10.75 -12.12
CA TYR A 61 -3.18 -9.79 -13.16
C TYR A 61 -4.05 -10.47 -14.22
N LEU A 62 -5.21 -9.88 -14.47
CA LEU A 62 -6.16 -10.31 -15.50
C LEU A 62 -6.34 -9.17 -16.50
N GLN A 63 -6.40 -9.52 -17.78
CA GLN A 63 -6.50 -8.55 -18.86
C GLN A 63 -7.56 -8.95 -19.87
N ARG A 64 -8.39 -7.99 -20.25
CA ARG A 64 -9.24 -8.08 -21.43
C ARG A 64 -8.38 -8.21 -22.70
N PRO A 65 -8.58 -9.25 -23.54
CA PRO A 65 -7.82 -9.45 -24.77
C PRO A 65 -7.79 -8.20 -25.67
N ALA A 66 -6.64 -7.90 -26.27
CA ALA A 66 -6.48 -6.69 -27.08
C ALA A 66 -6.99 -6.82 -28.53
N ALA A 67 -7.18 -8.05 -29.02
CA ALA A 67 -7.25 -8.34 -30.46
C ALA A 67 -8.67 -8.46 -31.03
N THR A 68 -9.71 -8.34 -30.21
CA THR A 68 -11.07 -8.70 -30.62
C THR A 68 -12.02 -7.87 -29.79
N ASN A 69 -13.19 -7.51 -30.33
CA ASN A 69 -14.27 -6.88 -29.55
C ASN A 69 -14.81 -7.80 -28.42
N GLU A 70 -14.06 -8.82 -28.02
CA GLU A 70 -14.32 -9.73 -26.92
C GLU A 70 -14.59 -8.95 -25.65
N GLN A 71 -15.69 -9.34 -25.02
CA GLN A 71 -16.19 -8.73 -23.80
C GLN A 71 -15.89 -9.63 -22.61
N THR A 72 -14.80 -10.41 -22.64
CA THR A 72 -14.40 -11.35 -21.58
C THR A 72 -13.19 -10.86 -20.80
N ILE A 73 -13.03 -11.34 -19.57
CA ILE A 73 -11.80 -11.31 -18.79
C ILE A 73 -11.35 -12.76 -18.53
N PRO A 74 -10.43 -13.33 -19.34
CA PRO A 74 -9.86 -14.64 -19.08
C PRO A 74 -9.23 -14.72 -17.68
N GLY A 75 -9.45 -15.83 -16.97
CA GLY A 75 -8.91 -16.05 -15.63
C GLY A 75 -9.77 -15.50 -14.48
N LEU A 76 -11.00 -15.07 -14.75
CA LEU A 76 -11.89 -14.46 -13.76
C LEU A 76 -12.23 -15.40 -12.58
N GLU A 77 -12.04 -16.72 -12.71
CA GLU A 77 -12.10 -17.67 -11.59
C GLU A 77 -11.14 -17.32 -10.44
N ALA A 78 -10.09 -16.53 -10.69
CA ALA A 78 -9.21 -16.00 -9.64
C ALA A 78 -9.96 -15.19 -8.56
N LEU A 79 -11.16 -14.66 -8.85
CA LEU A 79 -12.01 -13.98 -7.86
C LEU A 79 -12.38 -14.86 -6.65
N GLU A 80 -12.39 -16.19 -6.81
CA GLU A 80 -12.68 -17.12 -5.71
C GLU A 80 -11.60 -17.07 -4.62
N LYS A 81 -10.36 -16.76 -5.01
CA LYS A 81 -9.19 -16.66 -4.12
C LYS A 81 -8.86 -15.22 -3.73
N ALA A 82 -9.53 -14.24 -4.32
CA ALA A 82 -9.22 -12.84 -4.12
C ALA A 82 -9.64 -12.37 -2.72
N ASP A 83 -8.75 -11.65 -2.05
CA ASP A 83 -9.04 -10.88 -0.83
C ASP A 83 -9.42 -9.44 -1.19
N LEU A 84 -8.95 -8.92 -2.33
CA LEU A 84 -9.31 -7.61 -2.87
C LEU A 84 -9.27 -7.63 -4.40
N VAL A 85 -10.18 -6.89 -5.03
CA VAL A 85 -10.14 -6.61 -6.48
C VAL A 85 -9.75 -5.15 -6.74
N VAL A 86 -8.73 -4.94 -7.58
CA VAL A 86 -8.46 -3.65 -8.21
C VAL A 86 -9.09 -3.68 -9.61
N LEU A 87 -10.11 -2.86 -9.83
CA LEU A 87 -10.86 -2.81 -11.08
C LEU A 87 -10.50 -1.56 -11.89
N PHE A 88 -9.99 -1.76 -13.09
CA PHE A 88 -9.78 -0.70 -14.07
C PHE A 88 -10.31 -1.17 -15.43
N SER A 89 -11.63 -1.08 -15.60
CA SER A 89 -12.36 -1.53 -16.79
C SER A 89 -13.30 -0.47 -17.33
N ARG A 90 -13.80 -0.67 -18.56
CA ARG A 90 -14.66 0.31 -19.23
C ARG A 90 -15.61 -0.35 -20.21
N ARG A 91 -16.91 -0.05 -20.06
CA ARG A 91 -18.00 -0.35 -21.02
C ARG A 91 -17.94 -1.77 -21.59
N MET A 92 -17.77 -2.74 -20.71
CA MET A 92 -17.76 -4.15 -21.03
C MET A 92 -19.16 -4.75 -20.95
N THR A 93 -19.53 -5.60 -21.89
CA THR A 93 -20.72 -6.44 -21.79
C THR A 93 -20.29 -7.87 -21.45
N LEU A 94 -19.93 -8.13 -20.18
CA LEU A 94 -19.39 -9.42 -19.78
C LEU A 94 -20.35 -10.58 -20.13
N PRO A 95 -19.85 -11.75 -20.59
CA PRO A 95 -20.64 -12.97 -20.65
C PRO A 95 -21.38 -13.21 -19.32
N GLU A 96 -22.59 -13.78 -19.40
CA GLU A 96 -23.46 -13.93 -18.24
C GLU A 96 -22.77 -14.66 -17.06
N ALA A 97 -22.04 -15.74 -17.34
CA ALA A 97 -21.30 -16.49 -16.34
C ALA A 97 -20.19 -15.66 -15.66
N GLU A 98 -19.50 -14.81 -16.42
CA GLU A 98 -18.45 -13.93 -15.88
C GLU A 98 -19.04 -12.78 -15.06
N LEU A 99 -20.12 -12.16 -15.55
CA LEU A 99 -20.83 -11.14 -14.79
C LEU A 99 -21.41 -11.71 -13.49
N ALA A 100 -22.00 -12.91 -13.53
CA ALA A 100 -22.53 -13.60 -12.37
C ALA A 100 -21.41 -13.88 -11.34
N ARG A 101 -20.24 -14.32 -11.80
CA ARG A 101 -19.06 -14.51 -10.94
C ARG A 101 -18.61 -13.21 -10.27
N PHE A 102 -18.54 -12.11 -11.03
CA PHE A 102 -18.18 -10.81 -10.48
C PHE A 102 -19.23 -10.28 -9.48
N LYS A 103 -20.52 -10.44 -9.78
CA LYS A 103 -21.62 -10.12 -8.86
C LYS A 103 -21.56 -10.96 -7.57
N ALA A 104 -21.19 -12.24 -7.67
CA ALA A 104 -20.98 -13.10 -6.51
C ALA A 104 -19.83 -12.61 -5.62
N TYR A 105 -18.72 -12.15 -6.23
CA TYR A 105 -17.63 -11.51 -5.50
C TYR A 105 -18.11 -10.26 -4.75
N VAL A 106 -18.83 -9.36 -5.41
CA VAL A 106 -19.41 -8.17 -4.77
C VAL A 106 -20.34 -8.54 -3.62
N LYS A 107 -21.22 -9.53 -3.82
CA LYS A 107 -22.18 -10.01 -2.81
C LYS A 107 -21.49 -10.62 -1.59
N SER A 108 -20.28 -11.17 -1.75
CA SER A 108 -19.52 -11.75 -0.63
C SER A 108 -19.04 -10.71 0.40
N GLY A 109 -19.17 -9.41 0.09
CA GLY A 109 -18.72 -8.34 0.99
C GLY A 109 -17.21 -8.09 0.92
N LYS A 110 -16.52 -8.66 -0.06
CA LYS A 110 -15.08 -8.49 -0.21
C LYS A 110 -14.71 -7.11 -0.79
N PRO A 111 -13.55 -6.54 -0.39
CA PRO A 111 -13.09 -5.22 -0.79
C PRO A 111 -12.90 -5.00 -2.31
N ILE A 112 -13.18 -3.77 -2.76
CA ILE A 112 -12.91 -3.32 -4.14
C ILE A 112 -12.19 -1.97 -4.13
N VAL A 113 -11.20 -1.85 -5.00
CA VAL A 113 -10.56 -0.59 -5.39
C VAL A 113 -10.88 -0.30 -6.86
N GLY A 114 -11.73 0.70 -7.11
CA GLY A 114 -12.07 1.12 -8.48
C GLY A 114 -11.23 2.29 -8.97
N ILE A 115 -10.76 2.22 -10.21
CA ILE A 115 -9.91 3.25 -10.83
C ILE A 115 -10.56 3.80 -12.10
N ARG A 116 -10.59 5.12 -12.22
CA ARG A 116 -10.94 5.88 -13.43
C ARG A 116 -12.26 5.44 -14.04
N THR A 117 -12.22 4.64 -15.11
CA THR A 117 -13.41 4.21 -15.85
C THR A 117 -14.21 3.12 -15.14
N ALA A 118 -13.74 2.64 -13.99
CA ALA A 118 -14.40 1.60 -13.22
C ALA A 118 -15.87 1.93 -12.90
N SER A 119 -16.20 3.21 -12.72
CA SER A 119 -17.57 3.73 -12.55
C SER A 119 -18.52 3.39 -13.69
N HIS A 120 -18.02 3.07 -14.88
CA HIS A 120 -18.82 2.65 -16.01
C HIS A 120 -18.19 1.42 -16.66
N SER A 121 -17.82 0.46 -15.81
CA SER A 121 -17.21 -0.81 -16.21
C SER A 121 -18.12 -1.68 -17.05
N PHE A 122 -19.41 -1.77 -16.70
CA PHE A 122 -20.30 -2.80 -17.24
C PHE A 122 -21.52 -2.19 -17.93
N GLU A 123 -21.73 -2.53 -19.20
CA GLU A 123 -22.90 -2.14 -19.97
C GLU A 123 -24.14 -2.94 -19.55
N ASN A 124 -23.97 -4.18 -19.12
CA ASN A 124 -25.02 -5.08 -18.62
C ASN A 124 -25.15 -5.08 -17.07
N TRP A 125 -24.62 -4.05 -16.41
CA TRP A 125 -24.88 -3.73 -14.99
C TRP A 125 -24.62 -2.24 -14.73
N LYS A 126 -25.58 -1.39 -15.13
CA LYS A 126 -25.44 0.06 -15.11
C LYS A 126 -25.44 0.65 -13.69
N GLU A 127 -26.06 -0.06 -12.76
CA GLU A 127 -26.20 0.31 -11.37
C GLU A 127 -24.90 0.09 -10.57
N PHE A 128 -23.90 -0.60 -11.15
CA PHE A 128 -22.63 -0.93 -10.50
C PHE A 128 -21.97 0.26 -9.79
N ASP A 129 -21.95 1.44 -10.42
CA ASP A 129 -21.34 2.63 -9.83
C ASP A 129 -22.01 3.02 -8.50
N ALA A 130 -23.34 3.13 -8.52
CA ALA A 130 -24.10 3.53 -7.36
C ALA A 130 -24.16 2.40 -6.31
N GLU A 131 -24.36 1.16 -6.73
CA GLU A 131 -24.51 0.01 -5.82
C GLU A 131 -23.21 -0.39 -5.14
N VAL A 132 -22.08 -0.31 -5.86
CA VAL A 132 -20.81 -0.86 -5.40
C VAL A 132 -19.79 0.22 -5.08
N LEU A 133 -19.65 1.23 -5.94
CA LEU A 133 -18.64 2.27 -5.77
C LEU A 133 -19.16 3.47 -4.97
N GLY A 134 -20.48 3.61 -4.81
CA GLY A 134 -21.12 4.79 -4.22
C GLY A 134 -21.06 6.03 -5.13
N GLY A 135 -20.69 5.85 -6.40
CA GLY A 135 -20.56 6.92 -7.36
C GLY A 135 -21.88 7.40 -7.95
N ASN A 136 -21.75 8.36 -8.85
CA ASN A 136 -22.83 8.88 -9.68
C ASN A 136 -22.22 9.49 -10.96
N TYR A 137 -21.58 8.64 -11.77
CA TYR A 137 -20.85 9.06 -12.95
C TYR A 137 -21.77 9.70 -14.01
N GLY A 138 -21.61 11.00 -14.20
CA GLY A 138 -22.34 11.84 -15.15
C GLY A 138 -21.54 12.28 -16.36
N ARG A 139 -20.55 11.49 -16.81
CA ARG A 139 -19.55 11.82 -17.86
C ARG A 139 -18.47 12.82 -17.42
N HIS A 140 -17.52 13.08 -18.30
CA HIS A 140 -16.43 14.02 -18.03
C HIS A 140 -16.77 15.44 -18.48
N LEU A 141 -16.17 16.42 -17.80
CA LEU A 141 -16.04 17.80 -18.24
C LEU A 141 -15.07 17.89 -19.42
N GLN A 142 -15.03 19.05 -20.09
CA GLN A 142 -14.29 19.31 -21.34
C GLN A 142 -12.98 18.50 -21.47
N LYS A 143 -12.74 17.94 -22.67
CA LYS A 143 -11.49 17.23 -22.96
C LYS A 143 -10.31 18.20 -22.85
N ASP A 144 -9.15 17.69 -22.45
CA ASP A 144 -7.87 18.42 -22.35
C ASP A 144 -7.71 19.42 -21.19
N LEU A 145 -8.68 19.52 -20.28
CA LEU A 145 -8.50 20.29 -19.05
C LEU A 145 -7.74 19.50 -17.99
N LYS A 146 -6.69 20.14 -17.45
CA LYS A 146 -5.97 19.66 -16.26
C LYS A 146 -6.84 19.79 -15.01
N THR A 147 -6.80 18.76 -14.18
CA THR A 147 -7.54 18.71 -12.92
C THR A 147 -6.58 18.95 -11.76
N THR A 148 -6.73 20.05 -11.05
CA THR A 148 -6.04 20.25 -9.77
C THR A 148 -6.72 19.42 -8.69
N VAL A 149 -5.95 18.54 -8.04
CA VAL A 149 -6.43 17.61 -7.02
C VAL A 149 -6.01 18.10 -5.64
N THR A 150 -6.97 18.24 -4.73
CA THR A 150 -6.75 18.64 -3.34
C THR A 150 -7.51 17.73 -2.37
N ILE A 151 -7.11 17.74 -1.09
CA ILE A 151 -7.82 17.02 -0.03
C ILE A 151 -9.22 17.63 0.15
N ALA A 152 -10.24 16.78 0.25
CA ALA A 152 -11.60 17.21 0.53
C ALA A 152 -11.71 17.75 1.97
N PRO A 153 -12.37 18.91 2.20
CA PRO A 153 -12.46 19.52 3.53
C PRO A 153 -12.98 18.57 4.62
N GLN A 154 -13.92 17.68 4.25
CA GLN A 154 -14.56 16.72 5.13
C GLN A 154 -13.76 15.42 5.35
N ALA A 155 -12.60 15.25 4.71
CA ALA A 155 -11.87 13.99 4.75
C ALA A 155 -11.13 13.75 6.08
N GLY A 156 -10.88 14.81 6.87
CA GLY A 156 -10.14 14.71 8.13
C GLY A 156 -8.77 14.03 7.99
N GLN A 157 -8.35 13.26 9.00
CA GLN A 157 -7.11 12.47 9.00
C GLN A 157 -7.34 11.04 8.50
N HIS A 158 -8.10 10.86 7.40
CA HIS A 158 -8.42 9.52 6.91
C HIS A 158 -7.13 8.75 6.53
N PRO A 159 -6.98 7.47 6.91
CA PRO A 159 -5.75 6.69 6.66
C PRO A 159 -5.32 6.63 5.19
N ILE A 160 -6.29 6.69 4.27
CA ILE A 160 -6.01 6.75 2.82
C ILE A 160 -5.19 7.99 2.41
N LEU A 161 -5.30 9.08 3.16
CA LEU A 161 -4.63 10.35 2.87
C LEU A 161 -3.24 10.48 3.49
N GLU A 162 -2.77 9.49 4.26
CA GLU A 162 -1.44 9.53 4.86
C GLU A 162 -0.35 9.62 3.77
N GLY A 163 0.42 10.72 3.81
CA GLY A 163 1.47 11.00 2.81
C GLY A 163 0.94 11.37 1.41
N VAL A 164 -0.35 11.67 1.26
CA VAL A 164 -0.93 12.12 -0.01
C VAL A 164 -0.98 13.65 -0.05
N ALA A 165 -0.15 14.26 -0.89
CA ALA A 165 -0.20 15.71 -1.17
C ALA A 165 -1.07 16.01 -2.40
N GLY A 166 -1.51 17.26 -2.55
CA GLY A 166 -2.20 17.72 -3.76
C GLY A 166 -1.29 17.66 -5.00
N PHE A 167 -1.90 17.42 -6.17
CA PHE A 167 -1.19 17.27 -7.46
C PHE A 167 -2.08 17.68 -8.63
N VAL A 168 -1.53 17.71 -9.84
CA VAL A 168 -2.30 18.00 -11.06
C VAL A 168 -2.40 16.75 -11.90
N SER A 169 -3.62 16.33 -12.20
CA SER A 169 -3.89 15.22 -13.12
C SER A 169 -4.12 15.74 -14.54
N ASN A 170 -3.58 15.00 -15.52
CA ASN A 170 -3.86 15.22 -16.95
C ASN A 170 -5.18 14.58 -17.40
N GLY A 171 -5.87 13.85 -16.51
CA GLY A 171 -7.19 13.28 -16.80
C GLY A 171 -8.31 14.30 -16.72
N SER A 172 -9.29 14.21 -17.63
CA SER A 172 -10.52 15.01 -17.55
C SER A 172 -11.27 14.77 -16.25
N LEU A 173 -11.77 15.84 -15.63
CA LEU A 173 -12.59 15.81 -14.42
C LEU A 173 -13.96 15.16 -14.70
N TYR A 174 -14.40 14.21 -13.87
CA TYR A 174 -15.70 13.57 -13.98
C TYR A 174 -16.77 14.35 -13.21
N ARG A 175 -17.99 14.42 -13.76
CA ARG A 175 -19.18 14.90 -13.04
C ARG A 175 -19.66 13.77 -12.12
N ASN A 176 -19.23 13.77 -10.86
CA ASN A 176 -19.58 12.71 -9.90
C ASN A 176 -20.58 13.17 -8.82
N SER A 177 -20.94 14.46 -8.79
CA SER A 177 -21.80 15.03 -7.75
C SER A 177 -23.29 14.95 -8.14
N PRO A 178 -24.20 14.66 -7.21
CA PRO A 178 -23.93 14.21 -5.84
C PRO A 178 -23.49 12.74 -5.81
N LEU A 179 -22.59 12.39 -4.88
CA LEU A 179 -22.27 11.00 -4.58
C LEU A 179 -23.42 10.33 -3.80
N LYS A 180 -23.46 8.99 -3.79
CA LYS A 180 -24.47 8.25 -3.03
C LYS A 180 -24.35 8.55 -1.52
N SER A 181 -25.49 8.59 -0.83
CA SER A 181 -25.51 8.70 0.63
C SER A 181 -24.70 7.58 1.29
N GLY A 182 -23.96 7.92 2.35
CA GLY A 182 -23.02 7.02 3.03
C GLY A 182 -21.62 6.95 2.42
N THR A 183 -21.32 7.78 1.41
CA THR A 183 -19.96 7.95 0.88
C THR A 183 -19.17 8.99 1.67
N THR A 184 -17.86 8.78 1.77
CA THR A 184 -16.93 9.75 2.37
C THR A 184 -15.99 10.28 1.29
N PRO A 185 -16.17 11.52 0.79
CA PRO A 185 -15.26 12.12 -0.16
C PRO A 185 -13.88 12.38 0.47
N LEU A 186 -12.82 11.99 -0.23
CA LEU A 186 -11.44 12.11 0.23
C LEU A 186 -10.65 13.18 -0.54
N LEU A 187 -10.83 13.24 -1.87
CA LEU A 187 -10.17 14.20 -2.74
C LEU A 187 -11.20 14.93 -3.61
N ILE A 188 -10.94 16.21 -3.88
CA ILE A 188 -11.69 17.06 -4.80
C ILE A 188 -10.81 17.40 -6.00
N GLY A 189 -11.37 17.30 -7.19
CA GLY A 189 -10.79 17.81 -8.42
C GLY A 189 -11.42 19.14 -8.79
N LYS A 190 -10.60 20.09 -9.24
CA LYS A 190 -11.02 21.40 -9.74
C LYS A 190 -10.38 21.66 -11.10
N ILE A 191 -11.17 22.18 -12.04
CA ILE A 191 -10.67 22.66 -13.34
C ILE A 191 -10.70 24.19 -13.40
N SER A 192 -10.09 24.77 -14.45
CA SER A 192 -9.93 26.22 -14.62
C SER A 192 -11.25 27.00 -14.71
N SER A 193 -12.33 26.39 -15.18
CA SER A 193 -13.68 26.99 -15.18
C SER A 193 -14.25 27.22 -13.78
N GLY A 194 -13.66 26.60 -12.76
CA GLY A 194 -14.15 26.64 -11.38
C GLY A 194 -15.02 25.45 -10.99
N ASP A 195 -15.39 24.57 -11.94
CA ASP A 195 -16.12 23.34 -11.63
C ASP A 195 -15.32 22.45 -10.67
N THR A 196 -16.02 21.91 -9.67
CA THR A 196 -15.44 21.03 -8.66
C THR A 196 -16.26 19.76 -8.48
N HIS A 197 -15.58 18.61 -8.40
CA HIS A 197 -16.22 17.33 -8.15
C HIS A 197 -15.33 16.42 -7.30
N PRO A 198 -15.91 15.51 -6.49
CA PRO A 198 -15.15 14.45 -5.85
C PRO A 198 -14.41 13.61 -6.87
N VAL A 199 -13.13 13.33 -6.61
CA VAL A 199 -12.28 12.49 -7.46
C VAL A 199 -11.72 11.26 -6.74
N ALA A 200 -11.88 11.18 -5.43
CA ALA A 200 -11.67 9.95 -4.67
C ALA A 200 -12.58 9.91 -3.44
N TRP A 201 -13.09 8.73 -3.09
CA TRP A 201 -13.98 8.53 -1.95
C TRP A 201 -13.98 7.09 -1.48
N THR A 202 -14.53 6.86 -0.29
CA THR A 202 -14.84 5.53 0.23
C THR A 202 -16.34 5.30 0.30
N PHE A 203 -16.74 4.03 0.21
CA PHE A 203 -18.11 3.57 0.37
C PHE A 203 -18.12 2.19 1.03
N GLN A 204 -19.21 1.85 1.75
CA GLN A 204 -19.31 0.56 2.45
C GLN A 204 -20.60 -0.21 2.16
N PRO A 205 -20.81 -0.68 0.92
CA PRO A 205 -22.00 -1.47 0.59
C PRO A 205 -21.90 -2.86 1.23
N ASN A 206 -22.95 -3.27 1.94
CA ASN A 206 -23.04 -4.60 2.58
C ASN A 206 -21.83 -4.95 3.47
N GLY A 207 -21.23 -3.94 4.13
CA GLY A 207 -20.04 -4.12 4.98
C GLY A 207 -18.70 -4.22 4.24
N ALA A 208 -18.70 -4.29 2.90
CA ALA A 208 -17.47 -4.28 2.10
C ALA A 208 -16.77 -2.94 2.22
N ARG A 209 -15.44 -2.90 2.35
CA ARG A 209 -14.70 -1.63 2.22
C ARG A 209 -14.37 -1.36 0.76
N VAL A 210 -14.98 -0.33 0.20
CA VAL A 210 -14.74 0.10 -1.18
C VAL A 210 -14.04 1.44 -1.19
N PHE A 211 -12.95 1.52 -1.95
CA PHE A 211 -12.29 2.77 -2.29
C PHE A 211 -12.41 2.99 -3.80
N TYR A 212 -12.76 4.20 -4.21
CA TYR A 212 -12.82 4.55 -5.61
C TYR A 212 -12.08 5.86 -5.86
N THR A 213 -11.41 5.96 -7.00
CA THR A 213 -10.94 7.23 -7.55
C THR A 213 -11.29 7.35 -9.03
N SER A 214 -11.78 8.53 -9.45
CA SER A 214 -11.96 8.87 -10.86
C SER A 214 -10.65 9.35 -11.52
N LEU A 215 -9.54 9.37 -10.78
CA LEU A 215 -8.19 9.58 -11.31
C LEU A 215 -7.66 8.24 -11.87
N GLY A 216 -6.53 8.27 -12.58
CA GLY A 216 -5.96 7.11 -13.24
C GLY A 216 -5.69 7.33 -14.73
N HIS A 217 -5.48 8.58 -15.15
CA HIS A 217 -4.77 8.84 -16.39
C HIS A 217 -3.37 8.19 -16.34
N GLN A 218 -2.82 7.77 -17.47
CA GLN A 218 -1.52 7.09 -17.52
C GLN A 218 -0.39 7.87 -16.81
N ASP A 219 -0.44 9.20 -16.84
CA ASP A 219 0.53 10.05 -16.13
C ASP A 219 0.31 10.11 -14.62
N ASP A 220 -0.91 9.89 -14.12
CA ASP A 220 -1.17 9.88 -12.68
C ASP A 220 -0.36 8.74 -12.01
N PHE A 221 -0.13 7.62 -12.70
CA PHE A 221 0.71 6.53 -12.19
C PHE A 221 2.19 6.92 -12.03
N LYS A 222 2.63 8.04 -12.62
CA LYS A 222 3.97 8.63 -12.42
C LYS A 222 4.01 9.53 -11.18
N GLU A 223 2.87 10.02 -10.72
CA GLU A 223 2.74 10.87 -9.53
C GLU A 223 2.84 10.03 -8.24
N GLU A 224 3.71 10.46 -7.32
CA GLU A 224 3.92 9.74 -6.06
C GLU A 224 2.66 9.74 -5.19
N SER A 225 2.00 10.89 -5.04
CA SER A 225 0.75 11.01 -4.28
C SER A 225 -0.35 10.09 -4.79
N PHE A 226 -0.45 9.89 -6.10
CA PHE A 226 -1.44 8.99 -6.69
C PHE A 226 -1.10 7.52 -6.43
N ARG A 227 0.16 7.11 -6.63
CA ARG A 227 0.58 5.74 -6.25
C ARG A 227 0.35 5.47 -4.77
N ARG A 228 0.67 6.45 -3.90
CA ARG A 228 0.42 6.39 -2.46
C ARG A 228 -1.06 6.25 -2.16
N LEU A 229 -1.91 7.06 -2.80
CA LEU A 229 -3.36 6.99 -2.66
C LEU A 229 -3.90 5.58 -2.97
N LEU A 230 -3.47 4.97 -4.08
CA LEU A 230 -3.90 3.61 -4.46
C LEU A 230 -3.44 2.55 -3.45
N VAL A 231 -2.18 2.61 -3.03
CA VAL A 231 -1.65 1.71 -1.99
C VAL A 231 -2.45 1.85 -0.70
N ASN A 232 -2.64 3.07 -0.22
CA ASN A 232 -3.34 3.30 1.03
C ASN A 232 -4.80 2.84 0.92
N GLY A 233 -5.44 3.07 -0.24
CA GLY A 233 -6.77 2.57 -0.57
C GLY A 233 -6.88 1.06 -0.50
N ILE A 234 -5.92 0.33 -1.09
CA ILE A 234 -5.84 -1.13 -1.04
C ILE A 234 -5.75 -1.64 0.40
N PHE A 235 -4.81 -1.12 1.20
CA PHE A 235 -4.59 -1.63 2.55
C PHE A 235 -5.69 -1.21 3.53
N TRP A 236 -6.25 0.00 3.37
CA TRP A 236 -7.44 0.41 4.11
C TRP A 236 -8.62 -0.52 3.80
N ALA A 237 -8.82 -0.87 2.53
CA ALA A 237 -9.91 -1.72 2.07
C ALA A 237 -9.74 -3.17 2.57
N LEU A 238 -8.52 -3.71 2.53
CA LEU A 238 -8.17 -5.00 3.13
C LEU A 238 -8.29 -5.04 4.66
N ASN A 239 -8.40 -3.87 5.32
CA ASN A 239 -8.21 -3.75 6.77
C ASN A 239 -6.88 -4.34 7.24
N ALA A 240 -5.84 -4.25 6.41
CA ALA A 240 -4.52 -4.79 6.66
C ALA A 240 -3.54 -3.64 6.91
N PRO A 241 -2.56 -3.80 7.81
CA PRO A 241 -1.51 -2.80 7.98
C PRO A 241 -0.72 -2.64 6.67
N GLN A 242 -0.48 -1.40 6.25
CA GLN A 242 0.45 -1.08 5.16
C GLN A 242 1.91 -1.44 5.49
N ARG A 243 2.17 -1.67 6.78
CA ARG A 243 3.50 -1.86 7.35
C ARG A 243 3.78 -3.35 7.57
N ILE A 244 5.02 -3.73 7.36
CA ILE A 244 5.58 -4.97 7.84
C ILE A 244 5.78 -4.82 9.35
N GLN A 245 5.00 -5.57 10.12
CA GLN A 245 5.26 -5.78 11.54
C GLN A 245 6.34 -6.85 11.69
N LEU A 246 7.38 -6.51 12.44
CA LEU A 246 8.39 -7.47 12.87
C LEU A 246 7.93 -8.15 14.15
N ASP A 247 8.35 -9.41 14.35
CA ASP A 247 8.13 -10.10 15.61
C ASP A 247 8.75 -9.31 16.77
N PRO A 248 8.10 -9.27 17.95
CA PRO A 248 8.64 -8.59 19.11
C PRO A 248 10.07 -9.04 19.42
N GLY A 249 11.01 -8.07 19.48
CA GLY A 249 12.42 -8.34 19.80
C GLY A 249 13.35 -8.52 18.60
N VAL A 250 12.84 -8.53 17.37
CA VAL A 250 13.70 -8.48 16.17
C VAL A 250 14.36 -7.10 16.07
N LYS A 251 15.69 -7.07 16.21
CA LYS A 251 16.50 -5.84 16.18
C LYS A 251 17.52 -5.78 15.05
N ARG A 252 17.77 -6.91 14.38
CA ARG A 252 18.77 -7.04 13.33
C ARG A 252 18.28 -8.00 12.26
N VAL A 253 18.43 -7.62 11.00
CA VAL A 253 17.90 -8.38 9.85
C VAL A 253 18.89 -8.46 8.69
N GLY A 254 18.67 -9.40 7.78
CA GLY A 254 19.36 -9.48 6.50
C GLY A 254 18.83 -8.48 5.47
N VAL A 255 19.50 -8.40 4.32
CA VAL A 255 19.21 -7.44 3.24
C VAL A 255 17.75 -7.49 2.79
N ASP A 256 17.19 -8.69 2.56
CA ASP A 256 15.85 -8.81 1.98
C ASP A 256 14.75 -8.29 2.90
N LEU A 257 14.81 -8.59 4.21
CA LEU A 257 13.82 -8.08 5.16
C LEU A 257 14.04 -6.58 5.42
N PHE A 258 15.30 -6.13 5.47
CA PHE A 258 15.61 -4.71 5.60
C PHE A 258 15.05 -3.89 4.42
N GLU A 259 15.25 -4.34 3.18
CA GLU A 259 14.70 -3.70 1.99
C GLU A 259 13.18 -3.68 2.03
N LYS A 260 12.55 -4.80 2.42
CA LYS A 260 11.09 -4.88 2.52
C LYS A 260 10.54 -3.89 3.55
N VAL A 261 11.14 -3.79 4.74
CA VAL A 261 10.73 -2.81 5.78
C VAL A 261 10.99 -1.38 5.29
N TRP A 262 12.14 -1.12 4.68
CA TRP A 262 12.47 0.17 4.07
C TRP A 262 11.42 0.58 3.03
N ARG A 263 10.97 -0.39 2.24
CA ARG A 263 9.99 -0.19 1.18
C ARG A 263 8.56 -0.03 1.71
N ALA A 264 8.11 -0.92 2.58
CA ALA A 264 6.75 -0.93 3.10
C ALA A 264 6.51 0.21 4.09
N ASN A 265 7.40 0.36 5.07
CA ASN A 265 7.16 1.22 6.23
C ASN A 265 7.68 2.65 6.01
N ARG A 266 8.53 2.86 4.98
CA ARG A 266 9.24 4.13 4.71
C ARG A 266 9.84 4.77 5.99
N PRO A 267 10.63 4.01 6.77
CA PRO A 267 11.26 4.49 7.99
C PRO A 267 12.37 5.51 7.69
N VAL A 268 12.82 6.22 8.72
CA VAL A 268 14.01 7.06 8.63
C VAL A 268 15.23 6.16 8.46
N LEU A 269 15.94 6.30 7.34
CA LEU A 269 17.11 5.51 7.04
C LEU A 269 18.37 6.26 7.48
N LEU A 270 19.16 5.67 8.38
CA LEU A 270 20.36 6.25 8.94
C LEU A 270 21.61 5.50 8.46
N ASP A 271 22.49 6.24 7.82
CA ASP A 271 23.84 5.80 7.51
C ASP A 271 24.79 6.30 8.59
N VAL A 272 25.34 5.39 9.40
CA VAL A 272 26.27 5.77 10.49
C VAL A 272 27.75 5.64 10.12
N ARG A 273 28.06 5.60 8.82
CA ARG A 273 29.43 5.64 8.29
C ARG A 273 29.99 7.07 8.29
N THR A 274 31.28 7.21 7.96
CA THR A 274 31.87 8.55 7.81
C THR A 274 31.28 9.29 6.61
N PRO A 275 31.35 10.63 6.57
CA PRO A 275 30.86 11.41 5.43
C PRO A 275 31.50 11.02 4.10
N GLU A 276 32.78 10.60 4.11
CA GLU A 276 33.50 10.16 2.92
C GLU A 276 32.95 8.82 2.40
N GLU A 277 32.64 7.87 3.30
CA GLU A 277 32.00 6.60 2.95
C GLU A 277 30.59 6.83 2.37
N PHE A 278 29.84 7.80 2.92
CA PHE A 278 28.51 8.17 2.45
C PHE A 278 28.56 8.79 1.04
N ALA A 279 29.47 9.75 0.81
CA ALA A 279 29.66 10.41 -0.47
C ALA A 279 30.20 9.47 -1.57
N ALA A 280 30.93 8.42 -1.19
CA ALA A 280 31.37 7.39 -2.14
C ALA A 280 30.21 6.52 -2.65
N GLY A 281 29.13 6.43 -1.87
CA GLY A 281 27.86 5.81 -2.23
C GLY A 281 27.09 5.31 -1.01
N HIS A 282 25.78 5.46 -1.01
CA HIS A 282 24.87 5.15 0.11
C HIS A 282 23.51 4.61 -0.35
N ILE A 283 22.71 4.06 0.57
CA ILE A 283 21.35 3.61 0.24
C ILE A 283 20.48 4.85 -0.02
N PRO A 284 19.67 4.88 -1.10
CA PRO A 284 18.86 6.04 -1.46
C PRO A 284 18.03 6.63 -0.32
N GLY A 285 18.06 7.95 -0.17
CA GLY A 285 17.33 8.67 0.87
C GLY A 285 17.85 8.48 2.31
N ALA A 286 19.04 7.92 2.49
CA ALA A 286 19.67 7.82 3.82
C ALA A 286 20.13 9.19 4.33
N THR A 287 19.98 9.41 5.63
CA THR A 287 20.58 10.54 6.36
C THR A 287 21.90 10.09 6.99
N ASN A 288 23.00 10.80 6.72
CA ASN A 288 24.29 10.48 7.33
C ASN A 288 24.43 11.07 8.74
N ILE A 289 24.71 10.21 9.72
CA ILE A 289 25.08 10.59 11.09
C ILE A 289 26.26 9.72 11.52
N ASP A 290 27.48 10.18 11.27
CA ASP A 290 28.70 9.42 11.58
C ASP A 290 28.83 9.10 13.08
N ILE A 291 28.82 7.82 13.42
CA ILE A 291 29.03 7.33 14.80
C ILE A 291 30.41 7.64 15.37
N ARG A 292 31.39 7.94 14.52
CA ARG A 292 32.72 8.38 14.94
C ARG A 292 32.79 9.90 15.15
N GLY A 293 31.77 10.64 14.72
CA GLY A 293 31.65 12.07 14.91
C GLY A 293 31.44 12.43 16.38
N LYS A 294 32.09 13.53 16.82
CA LYS A 294 31.93 14.05 18.19
C LYS A 294 30.49 14.50 18.50
N ASP A 295 29.71 14.76 17.45
CA ASP A 295 28.33 15.22 17.48
C ASP A 295 27.30 14.09 17.29
N PHE A 296 27.71 12.82 17.22
CA PHE A 296 26.78 11.69 17.03
C PHE A 296 25.67 11.68 18.08
N ALA A 297 26.05 11.76 19.37
CA ALA A 297 25.10 11.67 20.47
C ALA A 297 24.09 12.84 20.48
N SER A 298 24.53 14.06 20.15
CA SER A 298 23.62 15.21 20.08
C SER A 298 22.68 15.11 18.88
N LYS A 299 23.16 14.66 17.72
CA LYS A 299 22.34 14.43 16.52
C LYS A 299 21.28 13.35 16.75
N ILE A 300 21.63 12.21 17.35
CA ILE A 300 20.65 11.16 17.67
C ILE A 300 19.61 11.67 18.67
N LYS A 301 20.01 12.43 19.69
CA LYS A 301 19.08 12.99 20.69
C LYS A 301 18.08 13.98 20.09
N ALA A 302 18.40 14.61 18.97
CA ALA A 302 17.50 15.52 18.26
C ALA A 302 16.46 14.80 17.37
N LEU A 303 16.61 13.49 17.16
CA LEU A 303 15.66 12.69 16.38
C LEU A 303 14.40 12.37 17.21
N ASP A 304 13.30 12.10 16.52
CA ASP A 304 12.01 11.75 17.13
C ASP A 304 11.97 10.26 17.52
N PRO A 305 11.97 9.90 18.82
CA PRO A 305 12.04 8.50 19.26
C PRO A 305 10.79 7.67 18.96
N THR A 306 9.71 8.31 18.50
CA THR A 306 8.46 7.62 18.10
C THR A 306 8.50 7.11 16.67
N LYS A 307 9.43 7.60 15.84
CA LYS A 307 9.59 7.17 14.45
C LYS A 307 10.29 5.81 14.37
N GLU A 308 10.10 5.18 13.22
CA GLU A 308 10.79 3.94 12.86
C GLU A 308 12.11 4.27 12.16
N TYR A 309 13.19 3.60 12.58
CA TYR A 309 14.55 3.82 12.10
C TYR A 309 15.15 2.54 11.56
N LEU A 310 15.73 2.64 10.37
CA LEU A 310 16.61 1.63 9.81
C LEU A 310 18.04 2.14 9.87
N VAL A 311 18.94 1.37 10.44
CA VAL A 311 20.31 1.81 10.68
C VAL A 311 21.29 0.86 10.03
N TYR A 312 22.27 1.40 9.31
CA TYR A 312 23.33 0.60 8.71
C TYR A 312 24.68 1.29 8.78
N CYS A 313 25.74 0.48 8.72
CA CYS A 313 27.11 0.95 8.49
C CYS A 313 27.76 0.10 7.38
N ALA A 314 29.08 0.12 7.25
CA ALA A 314 29.77 -0.71 6.23
C ALA A 314 29.46 -2.22 6.37
N GLY A 315 29.73 -2.83 7.53
CA GLY A 315 29.58 -4.28 7.76
C GLY A 315 28.77 -4.67 9.01
N GLY A 316 27.86 -3.81 9.47
CA GLY A 316 26.93 -4.10 10.57
C GLY A 316 27.46 -3.98 12.02
N VAL A 317 28.75 -3.67 12.24
CA VAL A 317 29.31 -3.54 13.61
C VAL A 317 29.01 -2.18 14.23
N ARG A 318 29.18 -1.10 13.46
CA ARG A 318 28.93 0.27 13.95
C ARG A 318 27.44 0.55 14.09
N SER A 319 26.61 0.05 13.18
CA SER A 319 25.15 0.20 13.24
C SER A 319 24.53 -0.53 14.42
N ALA A 320 25.03 -1.71 14.79
CA ALA A 320 24.64 -2.37 16.05
C ALA A 320 24.88 -1.46 17.27
N LYS A 321 26.07 -0.86 17.36
CA LYS A 321 26.39 0.10 18.45
C LYS A 321 25.53 1.35 18.40
N ALA A 322 25.22 1.87 17.21
CA ALA A 322 24.29 2.99 17.05
C ALA A 322 22.90 2.63 17.60
N CYS A 323 22.37 1.46 17.22
CA CYS A 323 21.06 1.00 17.68
C CYS A 323 21.01 0.87 19.20
N GLU A 324 22.03 0.29 19.84
CA GLU A 324 22.13 0.22 21.30
C GLU A 324 22.09 1.59 21.98
N GLN A 325 22.73 2.61 21.36
CA GLN A 325 22.70 3.98 21.88
C GLN A 325 21.32 4.61 21.71
N MET A 326 20.66 4.39 20.57
CA MET A 326 19.29 4.86 20.33
C MET A 326 18.30 4.22 21.32
N GLU A 327 18.43 2.92 21.61
CA GLU A 327 17.59 2.24 22.60
C GLU A 327 17.74 2.81 24.01
N LYS A 328 18.97 3.15 24.42
CA LYS A 328 19.22 3.85 25.70
C LYS A 328 18.53 5.21 25.76
N LEU A 329 18.36 5.85 24.60
CA LEU A 329 17.62 7.10 24.41
C LEU A 329 16.11 6.89 24.17
N LYS A 330 15.58 5.69 24.46
CA LYS A 330 14.16 5.33 24.39
C LYS A 330 13.56 5.26 22.99
N PHE A 331 14.39 5.12 21.95
CA PHE A 331 13.90 4.73 20.63
C PHE A 331 13.40 3.29 20.70
N THR A 332 12.16 3.05 20.26
CA THR A 332 11.50 1.74 20.39
C THR A 332 11.45 0.96 19.08
N ASN A 333 11.59 1.65 17.95
CA ASN A 333 11.48 1.08 16.60
C ASN A 333 12.78 1.29 15.83
N VAL A 334 13.84 0.54 16.19
CA VAL A 334 15.16 0.62 15.54
C VAL A 334 15.56 -0.75 15.03
N LEU A 335 15.93 -0.83 13.75
CA LEU A 335 16.28 -2.08 13.09
C LEU A 335 17.63 -1.94 12.35
N ASP A 336 18.54 -2.85 12.66
CA ASP A 336 19.91 -2.89 12.14
C ASP A 336 20.03 -3.76 10.88
N LEU A 337 20.72 -3.24 9.84
CA LEU A 337 21.14 -4.03 8.68
C LEU A 337 22.39 -4.84 9.02
N GLY A 338 22.21 -6.13 9.31
CA GLY A 338 23.28 -6.98 9.80
C GLY A 338 24.48 -7.12 8.86
N PRO A 339 24.29 -7.31 7.54
CA PRO A 339 25.39 -7.34 6.57
C PRO A 339 25.99 -5.96 6.24
N GLY A 340 25.37 -4.87 6.71
CA GLY A 340 25.72 -3.50 6.36
C GLY A 340 25.60 -3.17 4.86
N PHE A 341 26.11 -2.00 4.50
CA PHE A 341 26.18 -1.50 3.13
C PHE A 341 26.96 -2.41 2.18
N ASN A 342 27.94 -3.16 2.70
CA ASN A 342 28.69 -4.14 1.92
C ASN A 342 27.77 -5.26 1.41
N GLY A 343 26.94 -5.82 2.30
CA GLY A 343 25.96 -6.83 1.90
C GLY A 343 24.84 -6.28 1.01
N TRP A 344 24.42 -5.03 1.25
CA TRP A 344 23.48 -4.33 0.37
C TRP A 344 24.01 -4.21 -1.07
N SER A 345 25.26 -3.75 -1.20
CA SER A 345 25.93 -3.59 -2.50
C SER A 345 26.17 -4.93 -3.18
N GLN A 346 26.61 -5.96 -2.43
CA GLN A 346 26.82 -7.31 -2.96
C GLN A 346 25.53 -7.93 -3.48
N ALA A 347 24.39 -7.63 -2.86
CA ALA A 347 23.07 -8.08 -3.31
C ALA A 347 22.52 -7.26 -4.51
N GLY A 348 23.31 -6.36 -5.09
CA GLY A 348 22.93 -5.57 -6.27
C GLY A 348 21.79 -4.59 -6.02
N LYS A 349 21.58 -4.17 -4.76
CA LYS A 349 20.49 -3.26 -4.39
C LYS A 349 20.82 -1.79 -4.76
N PRO A 350 19.81 -0.90 -4.87
CA PRO A 350 20.02 0.48 -5.32
C PRO A 350 20.99 1.29 -4.47
N VAL A 351 21.83 2.13 -5.09
CA VAL A 351 22.82 3.01 -4.44
C VAL A 351 22.78 4.41 -5.08
N GLU A 352 22.85 5.46 -4.25
CA GLU A 352 23.02 6.87 -4.63
C GLU A 352 24.44 7.35 -4.27
N LYS A 353 24.92 8.41 -4.92
CA LYS A 353 26.22 9.03 -4.68
C LYS A 353 26.06 10.51 -4.42
#